data_AF-A0A5M5C059-F1
#
_entry.id   AF-A0A5M5C059-F1
#
_cell.length_a   1.000
_cell.length_b   1.000
_cell.length_c   1.000
_cell.angle_alpha   90.00
_cell.angle_beta   90.00
_cell.angle_gamma   90.00
#
_symmetry.space_group_name_H-M   'P 1'
#
loop_
_entity.id
_entity.type
_entity.pdbx_description
1 polymer ?
#
loop_
_entity_poly.entity_id
_entity_poly.type
_entity_poly.pdbx_seq_one_letter_code
_entity_poly.pdbx_strand_id
1 'polypeptide(L)'
;MDYMKDIKEISAEEAVILWQASRLSLSKIYEKAPEILKVQGSVIGTLGNFSASIGKAKSKKTFNVSAIVAAALKNGTVLRYVAELPEEKRKILYVDTEQSPYHCLKVMKRILRMAGLPDDRDNEHLEFLALRKYTPEQRIRIVEQAIYNTPDIGLVIID
;
A
#
# COMPACT_ATOMS: atom_id res chain seq x y z
N MET A 1 -11.50 -1.11 28.00
CA MET A 1 -12.47 -2.19 27.72
C MET A 1 -12.07 -2.79 26.38
N ASP A 2 -11.82 -4.10 26.39
CA ASP A 2 -11.11 -4.92 25.41
C ASP A 2 -11.39 -4.63 23.95
N TYR A 3 -10.33 -4.39 23.18
CA TYR A 3 -10.26 -4.76 21.77
C TYR A 3 -8.82 -5.10 21.38
N MET A 4 -8.21 -6.03 22.14
CA MET A 4 -7.44 -7.07 21.46
C MET A 4 -8.49 -7.92 20.75
N LYS A 5 -8.80 -7.60 19.48
CA LYS A 5 -9.51 -8.52 18.59
C LYS A 5 -8.89 -9.89 18.80
N ASP A 6 -9.72 -10.91 19.02
CA ASP A 6 -9.36 -12.31 19.15
C ASP A 6 -8.18 -12.65 18.22
N ILE A 7 -6.95 -12.59 18.74
CA ILE A 7 -5.96 -13.54 18.32
C ILE A 7 -6.58 -14.81 18.84
N LYS A 8 -7.25 -15.56 17.96
CA LYS A 8 -7.75 -16.87 18.31
C LYS A 8 -6.53 -17.63 18.78
N GLU A 9 -6.35 -17.75 20.10
CA GLU A 9 -5.24 -18.50 20.65
C GLU A 9 -5.42 -19.92 20.14
N ILE A 10 -4.48 -20.34 19.27
CA ILE A 10 -4.49 -21.69 18.73
C ILE A 10 -4.03 -22.65 19.83
N SER A 11 -4.62 -23.83 19.89
CA SER A 11 -4.18 -24.86 20.85
C SER A 11 -2.76 -25.33 20.54
N ALA A 12 -2.12 -26.02 21.49
CA ALA A 12 -0.81 -26.62 21.25
C ALA A 12 -0.86 -27.63 20.08
N GLU A 13 -1.93 -28.40 19.97
CA GLU A 13 -2.17 -29.34 18.88
C GLU A 13 -2.32 -28.61 17.54
N GLU A 14 -3.11 -27.54 17.48
CA GLU A 14 -3.29 -26.72 16.27
C GLU A 14 -1.95 -26.08 15.84
N ALA A 15 -1.16 -25.58 16.80
CA ALA A 15 0.16 -25.03 16.52
C ALA A 15 1.13 -26.06 15.92
N VAL A 16 1.11 -27.31 16.42
CA VAL A 16 1.92 -28.40 15.85
C VAL A 16 1.51 -28.72 14.42
N ILE A 17 0.20 -28.77 14.13
CA ILE A 17 -0.32 -29.01 12.78
C ILE A 17 0.12 -27.89 11.83
N LEU A 18 -0.08 -26.64 12.22
CA LEU A 18 0.29 -25.48 11.42
C LEU A 18 1.80 -25.40 11.19
N TRP A 19 2.62 -25.73 12.19
CA TRP A 19 4.07 -25.81 12.04
C TRP A 19 4.47 -26.83 10.99
N GLN A 20 3.98 -28.08 11.08
CA GLN A 20 4.32 -29.11 10.10
C GLN A 20 3.86 -28.72 8.68
N ALA A 21 2.68 -28.11 8.55
CA ALA A 21 2.15 -27.61 7.28
C ALA A 21 2.97 -26.43 6.71
N SER A 22 3.60 -25.62 7.56
CA SER A 22 4.37 -24.43 7.16
C SER A 22 5.81 -24.72 6.74
N ARG A 23 6.28 -25.97 6.84
CA ARG A 23 7.65 -26.34 6.47
C ARG A 23 7.85 -26.28 4.96
N LEU A 24 8.84 -25.52 4.53
CA LEU A 24 9.31 -25.53 3.15
C LEU A 24 10.08 -26.81 2.85
N SER A 25 10.05 -27.24 1.59
CA SER A 25 10.82 -28.37 1.07
C SER A 25 11.54 -27.94 -0.20
N LEU A 26 12.84 -28.23 -0.28
CA LEU A 26 13.64 -27.95 -1.48
C LEU A 26 13.19 -28.76 -2.70
N SER A 27 12.43 -29.83 -2.51
CA SER A 27 11.86 -30.64 -3.61
C SER A 27 10.58 -30.04 -4.21
N LYS A 28 10.03 -28.97 -3.63
CA LYS A 28 8.80 -28.33 -4.12
C LYS A 28 9.14 -27.11 -4.99
N ILE A 29 8.26 -26.85 -5.95
CA ILE A 29 8.27 -25.61 -6.74
C ILE A 29 7.37 -24.61 -6.02
N TYR A 30 7.87 -23.40 -5.83
CA TYR A 30 7.12 -22.29 -5.24
C TYR A 30 6.94 -21.21 -6.30
N GLU A 31 5.70 -20.78 -6.50
CA GLU A 31 5.39 -19.71 -7.44
C GLU A 31 5.92 -18.38 -6.92
N LYS A 32 6.55 -17.62 -7.81
CA LYS A 32 7.01 -16.28 -7.50
C LYS A 32 5.83 -15.32 -7.60
N ALA A 33 5.59 -14.54 -6.54
CA ALA A 33 4.58 -13.50 -6.56
C ALA A 33 4.84 -12.50 -7.70
N PRO A 34 3.79 -11.98 -8.37
CA PRO A 34 3.92 -11.01 -9.45
C PRO A 34 4.75 -9.78 -9.02
N GLU A 35 5.74 -9.41 -9.82
CA GLU A 35 6.56 -8.22 -9.60
C GLU A 35 5.80 -6.96 -10.04
N ILE A 36 5.24 -6.21 -9.09
CA ILE A 36 4.36 -5.08 -9.39
C ILE A 36 5.06 -3.73 -9.36
N LEU A 37 6.24 -3.62 -8.74
CA LEU A 37 6.98 -2.36 -8.58
C LEU A 37 8.48 -2.54 -8.78
N LYS A 38 9.05 -1.71 -9.65
CA LYS A 38 10.49 -1.69 -9.97
C LYS A 38 11.04 -0.27 -9.93
N VAL A 39 12.32 -0.14 -9.59
CA VAL A 39 13.09 1.09 -9.74
C VAL A 39 14.41 0.79 -10.42
N GLN A 40 14.67 1.42 -11.57
CA GLN A 40 15.89 1.19 -12.37
C GLN A 40 16.17 -0.31 -12.65
N GLY A 41 15.12 -1.09 -12.89
CA GLY A 41 15.22 -2.54 -13.16
C GLY A 41 15.24 -3.42 -11.90
N SER A 42 15.44 -2.85 -10.71
CA SER A 42 15.40 -3.59 -9.45
C SER A 42 13.98 -3.71 -8.92
N VAL A 43 13.55 -4.92 -8.57
CA VAL A 43 12.24 -5.17 -7.95
C VAL A 43 12.23 -4.64 -6.52
N ILE A 44 11.23 -3.82 -6.20
CA ILE A 44 11.03 -3.25 -4.87
C ILE A 44 9.68 -3.61 -4.26
N GLY A 45 8.79 -4.24 -5.03
CA GLY A 45 7.50 -4.71 -4.55
C GLY A 45 6.96 -5.83 -5.41
N THR A 46 6.47 -6.88 -4.76
CA THR A 46 5.65 -7.92 -5.38
C THR A 46 4.26 -7.88 -4.78
N LEU A 47 3.26 -8.43 -5.46
CA LEU A 47 1.88 -8.43 -4.97
C LEU A 47 1.80 -9.16 -3.62
N GLY A 48 1.20 -8.51 -2.62
CA GLY A 48 1.09 -9.04 -1.26
C GLY A 48 2.28 -8.73 -0.34
N ASN A 49 3.36 -8.15 -0.85
CA ASN A 49 4.48 -7.74 0.00
C ASN A 49 4.18 -6.46 0.80
N PHE A 50 4.75 -6.38 1.98
CA PHE A 50 4.86 -5.16 2.77
C PHE A 50 6.27 -4.56 2.65
N SER A 51 6.37 -3.23 2.64
CA SER A 51 7.65 -2.52 2.55
C SER A 51 7.60 -1.22 3.34
N ALA A 52 8.72 -0.85 3.95
CA ALA A 52 8.85 0.38 4.72
C ALA A 52 9.97 1.26 4.15
N SER A 53 9.68 2.55 3.97
CA SER A 53 10.66 3.55 3.54
C SER A 53 10.93 4.54 4.68
N ILE A 54 12.13 4.48 5.25
CA ILE A 54 12.55 5.34 6.35
C ILE A 54 13.49 6.45 5.86
N GLY A 55 13.46 7.59 6.53
CA GLY A 55 14.32 8.71 6.20
C GLY A 55 14.05 9.92 7.10
N LYS A 56 15.06 10.78 7.25
CA LYS A 56 14.97 12.01 8.07
C LYS A 56 13.79 12.89 7.64
N ALA A 57 13.32 13.77 8.53
CA ALA A 57 12.35 14.79 8.14
C ALA A 57 12.87 15.60 6.93
N LYS A 58 11.97 15.99 6.02
CA LYS A 58 12.29 16.74 4.79
C LYS A 58 13.23 16.03 3.79
N SER A 59 13.45 14.71 3.93
CA SER A 59 14.23 13.89 2.98
C SER A 59 13.51 13.55 1.67
N LYS A 60 12.40 14.25 1.36
CA LYS A 60 11.58 14.04 0.15
C LYS A 60 10.86 12.67 0.08
N LYS A 61 10.62 12.00 1.22
CA LYS A 61 9.84 10.73 1.28
C LYS A 61 8.51 10.82 0.55
N THR A 62 7.66 11.79 0.91
CA THR A 62 6.36 12.00 0.27
C THR A 62 6.48 12.26 -1.24
N PHE A 63 7.54 12.92 -1.72
CA PHE A 63 7.77 13.07 -3.16
C PHE A 63 8.11 11.73 -3.82
N ASN A 64 8.96 10.94 -3.18
CA ASN A 64 9.31 9.60 -3.65
C ASN A 64 8.08 8.67 -3.70
N VAL A 65 7.28 8.66 -2.64
CA VAL A 65 6.01 7.93 -2.56
C VAL A 65 5.03 8.42 -3.63
N SER A 66 4.95 9.74 -3.86
CA SER A 66 4.11 10.28 -4.95
C SER A 66 4.50 9.73 -6.32
N ALA A 67 5.79 9.52 -6.58
CA ALA A 67 6.27 8.95 -7.84
C ALA A 67 5.88 7.47 -8.01
N ILE A 68 5.96 6.69 -6.93
CA ILE A 68 5.51 5.29 -6.90
C ILE A 68 4.01 5.20 -7.17
N VAL A 69 3.22 6.00 -6.46
CA VAL A 69 1.75 6.03 -6.63
C VAL A 69 1.37 6.48 -8.03
N ALA A 70 2.06 7.49 -8.58
CA ALA A 70 1.82 7.92 -9.95
C ALA A 70 2.16 6.84 -10.98
N ALA A 71 3.26 6.10 -10.80
CA ALA A 71 3.60 4.95 -11.65
C ALA A 71 2.51 3.88 -11.59
N ALA A 72 2.02 3.57 -10.39
CA ALA A 72 0.95 2.61 -10.14
C ALA A 72 -0.39 3.04 -10.77
N LEU A 73 -0.80 4.30 -10.64
CA LEU A 73 -2.02 4.80 -11.29
C LEU A 73 -1.94 4.71 -12.80
N LYS A 74 -0.80 5.14 -13.35
CA LYS A 74 -0.51 5.06 -14.78
C LYS A 74 -0.39 3.61 -15.27
N ASN A 75 -0.03 2.69 -14.37
CA ASN A 75 0.38 1.32 -14.66
C ASN A 75 1.46 1.27 -15.73
N GLY A 76 2.53 2.01 -15.46
CA GLY A 76 3.67 2.08 -16.34
C GLY A 76 4.79 2.86 -15.69
N THR A 77 5.55 3.60 -16.51
CA THR A 77 6.72 4.33 -16.03
C THR A 77 6.39 5.77 -15.66
N VAL A 78 6.78 6.16 -14.44
CA VAL A 78 6.84 7.54 -13.95
C VAL A 78 8.19 7.77 -13.26
N LEU A 79 8.94 8.77 -13.73
CA LEU A 79 10.34 8.99 -13.35
C LEU A 79 11.17 7.69 -13.52
N ARG A 80 11.69 7.13 -12.44
CA ARG A 80 12.48 5.89 -12.43
C ARG A 80 11.67 4.66 -11.97
N TYR A 81 10.41 4.87 -11.60
CA TYR A 81 9.52 3.83 -11.12
C TYR A 81 8.72 3.24 -12.25
N VAL A 82 8.63 1.92 -12.27
CA VAL A 82 7.75 1.15 -13.16
C VAL A 82 6.78 0.38 -12.29
N ALA A 83 5.49 0.47 -12.60
CA ALA A 83 4.46 -0.30 -11.94
C ALA A 83 3.62 -1.10 -12.95
N GLU A 84 3.33 -2.35 -12.60
CA GLU A 84 2.56 -3.30 -13.41
C GLU A 84 1.60 -4.06 -12.48
N LEU A 85 0.52 -3.37 -12.10
CA LEU A 85 -0.60 -3.90 -11.34
C LEU A 85 -1.54 -4.73 -12.24
N PRO A 86 -2.05 -5.87 -11.75
CA PRO A 86 -3.12 -6.62 -12.42
C PRO A 86 -4.37 -5.77 -12.68
N GLU A 87 -5.13 -6.10 -13.71
CA GLU A 87 -6.33 -5.34 -14.11
C GLU A 87 -7.40 -5.31 -13.01
N GLU A 88 -7.53 -6.40 -12.26
CA GLU A 88 -8.42 -6.57 -11.11
C GLU A 88 -7.87 -5.99 -9.80
N LYS A 89 -6.70 -5.34 -9.84
CA LYS A 89 -5.99 -4.78 -8.68
C LYS A 89 -5.49 -3.35 -8.95
N ARG A 90 -6.31 -2.52 -9.59
CA ARG A 90 -5.90 -1.17 -10.02
C ARG A 90 -6.15 -0.05 -9.02
N LYS A 91 -6.95 -0.27 -7.97
CA LYS A 91 -7.25 0.74 -6.96
C LYS A 91 -6.03 0.96 -6.06
N ILE A 92 -5.78 2.23 -5.73
CA ILE A 92 -4.75 2.66 -4.80
C ILE A 92 -5.40 3.37 -3.63
N LEU A 93 -5.08 2.91 -2.42
CA LEU A 93 -5.46 3.54 -1.18
C LEU A 93 -4.25 4.31 -0.62
N TYR A 94 -4.33 5.64 -0.61
CA TYR A 94 -3.34 6.50 0.02
C TYR A 94 -3.88 7.01 1.35
N VAL A 95 -3.14 6.79 2.44
CA VAL A 95 -3.49 7.25 3.78
C VAL A 95 -2.39 8.19 4.26
N ASP A 96 -2.74 9.44 4.52
CA ASP A 96 -1.84 10.42 5.15
C ASP A 96 -2.26 10.63 6.60
N THR A 97 -1.34 10.41 7.53
CA THR A 97 -1.59 10.43 8.98
C THR A 97 -1.10 11.71 9.66
N GLU A 98 -0.36 12.58 8.96
CA GLU A 98 0.37 13.69 9.59
C GLU A 98 0.01 15.07 9.02
N GLN A 99 -0.42 15.15 7.76
CA GLN A 99 -0.61 16.40 7.05
C GLN A 99 -2.02 16.99 7.20
N SER A 100 -2.14 18.30 6.97
CA SER A 100 -3.46 18.93 6.88
C SER A 100 -4.12 18.61 5.54
N PRO A 101 -5.47 18.68 5.43
CA PRO A 101 -6.16 18.43 4.15
C PRO A 101 -5.64 19.26 2.98
N TYR A 102 -5.23 20.51 3.23
CA TYR A 102 -4.62 21.37 2.20
C TYR A 102 -3.32 20.79 1.64
N HIS A 103 -2.46 20.23 2.50
CA HIS A 103 -1.22 19.60 2.07
C HIS A 103 -1.47 18.24 1.39
N CYS A 104 -2.41 17.44 1.91
CA CYS A 104 -2.86 16.21 1.25
C CYS A 104 -3.34 16.48 -0.19
N LEU A 105 -4.16 17.53 -0.39
CA LEU A 105 -4.63 17.92 -1.72
C LEU A 105 -3.48 18.27 -2.67
N LYS A 106 -2.43 18.95 -2.18
CA LYS A 106 -1.23 19.22 -2.99
C LYS A 106 -0.50 17.94 -3.39
N VAL A 107 -0.43 16.95 -2.50
CA VAL A 107 0.16 15.63 -2.80
C VAL A 107 -0.66 14.90 -3.85
N MET A 108 -1.98 14.82 -3.65
CA MET A 108 -2.91 14.19 -4.59
C MET A 108 -2.81 14.80 -6.00
N LYS A 109 -2.86 16.14 -6.12
CA LYS A 109 -2.71 16.82 -7.41
C LYS A 109 -1.36 16.56 -8.07
N ARG A 110 -0.28 16.47 -7.28
CA ARG A 110 1.05 16.14 -7.80
C ARG A 110 1.08 14.71 -8.35
N ILE A 111 0.50 13.76 -7.65
CA ILE A 111 0.39 12.35 -8.08
C ILE A 111 -0.32 12.28 -9.44
N LEU A 112 -1.50 12.91 -9.55
CA LEU A 112 -2.29 12.92 -10.79
C LEU A 112 -1.49 13.55 -11.96
N ARG A 113 -0.87 14.71 -11.74
CA ARG A 113 0.00 15.35 -12.75
C ARG A 113 1.17 14.47 -13.17
N MET A 114 1.84 13.80 -12.23
CA MET A 114 2.95 12.89 -12.52
C MET A 114 2.51 11.65 -13.30
N ALA A 115 1.26 11.19 -13.08
CA ALA A 115 0.66 10.09 -13.82
C ALA A 115 0.15 10.51 -15.22
N GLY A 116 0.11 11.82 -15.53
CA GLY A 116 -0.46 12.35 -16.77
C GLY A 116 -1.99 12.38 -16.76
N LEU A 117 -2.61 12.44 -15.57
CA LEU A 117 -4.06 12.45 -15.37
C LEU A 117 -4.56 13.86 -15.01
N PRO A 118 -5.84 14.18 -15.26
CA PRO A 118 -6.47 15.43 -14.81
C PRO A 118 -6.38 15.59 -13.28
N ASP A 119 -6.06 16.79 -12.79
CA ASP A 119 -5.93 17.11 -11.36
C ASP A 119 -6.98 18.14 -10.84
N ASP A 120 -8.03 18.33 -11.63
CA ASP A 120 -9.22 19.14 -11.37
C ASP A 120 -10.45 18.31 -10.96
N ARG A 121 -10.33 16.97 -10.99
CA ARG A 121 -11.36 16.01 -10.60
C ARG A 121 -10.76 14.78 -9.94
N ASP A 122 -11.59 14.00 -9.26
CA ASP A 122 -11.19 12.74 -8.65
C ASP A 122 -10.91 11.67 -9.71
N ASN A 123 -10.02 10.75 -9.37
CA ASN A 123 -9.72 9.58 -10.19
C ASN A 123 -10.29 8.33 -9.52
N GLU A 124 -11.02 7.51 -10.27
CA GLU A 124 -11.68 6.31 -9.73
C GLU A 124 -10.71 5.30 -9.10
N HIS A 125 -9.45 5.27 -9.54
CA HIS A 125 -8.42 4.37 -9.03
C HIS A 125 -7.59 4.97 -7.87
N LEU A 126 -7.84 6.22 -7.47
CA LEU A 126 -7.13 6.85 -6.34
C LEU A 126 -8.10 7.22 -5.22
N GLU A 127 -7.99 6.54 -4.08
CA GLU A 127 -8.68 6.91 -2.85
C GLU A 127 -7.67 7.49 -1.85
N PHE A 128 -7.90 8.74 -1.40
CA PHE A 128 -6.95 9.48 -0.57
C PHE A 128 -7.59 9.87 0.76
N LEU A 129 -7.09 9.31 1.87
CA LEU A 129 -7.57 9.54 3.23
C LEU A 129 -6.62 10.47 4.00
N ALA A 130 -7.12 11.61 4.46
CA ALA A 130 -6.39 12.53 5.34
C ALA A 130 -6.83 12.33 6.80
N LEU A 131 -6.00 11.64 7.59
CA LEU A 131 -6.37 11.13 8.91
C LEU A 131 -5.75 11.85 10.10
N ARG A 132 -5.01 12.95 9.90
CA ARG A 132 -4.37 13.72 10.97
C ARG A 132 -5.29 14.05 12.15
N LYS A 133 -6.58 14.34 11.88
CA LYS A 133 -7.57 14.75 12.89
C LYS A 133 -8.03 13.61 13.82
N TYR A 134 -7.72 12.36 13.50
CA TYR A 134 -8.14 11.18 14.27
C TYR A 134 -7.04 10.72 15.22
N THR A 135 -7.43 10.07 16.32
CA THR A 135 -6.49 9.41 17.25
C THR A 135 -5.81 8.21 16.58
N PRO A 136 -4.65 7.74 17.08
CA PRO A 136 -3.99 6.55 16.55
C PRO A 136 -4.91 5.32 16.43
N GLU A 137 -5.74 5.06 17.44
CA GLU A 137 -6.68 3.93 17.47
C GLU A 137 -7.76 4.07 16.39
N GLN A 138 -8.28 5.29 16.22
CA GLN A 138 -9.23 5.60 15.17
C GLN A 138 -8.59 5.43 13.78
N ARG A 139 -7.34 5.87 13.59
CA ARG A 139 -6.60 5.69 12.32
C ARG A 139 -6.47 4.22 11.97
N ILE A 140 -6.04 3.38 12.92
CA ILE A 140 -5.93 1.93 12.72
C ILE A 140 -7.26 1.37 12.26
N ARG A 141 -8.36 1.69 12.96
CA ARG A 141 -9.69 1.19 12.60
C ARG A 141 -10.17 1.68 11.24
N ILE A 142 -9.95 2.95 10.91
CA ILE A 142 -10.32 3.52 9.61
C ILE A 142 -9.55 2.84 8.49
N VAL A 143 -8.22 2.71 8.62
CA VAL A 143 -7.36 2.06 7.61
C VAL A 143 -7.75 0.59 7.44
N GLU A 144 -7.99 -0.12 8.54
CA GLU A 144 -8.47 -1.50 8.51
C GLU A 144 -9.77 -1.62 7.70
N GLN A 145 -10.77 -0.78 8.01
CA GLN A 145 -12.04 -0.82 7.29
C GLN A 145 -11.88 -0.42 5.81
N ALA A 146 -11.03 0.56 5.50
CA ALA A 146 -10.76 0.94 4.12
C ALA A 146 -10.12 -0.21 3.32
N ILE A 147 -9.14 -0.93 3.89
CA ILE A 147 -8.50 -2.07 3.23
C ILE A 147 -9.48 -3.21 2.98
N TYR A 148 -10.31 -3.57 3.97
CA TYR A 148 -11.22 -4.72 3.84
C TYR A 148 -12.48 -4.45 3.01
N ASN A 149 -12.91 -3.19 2.89
CA ASN A 149 -14.17 -2.83 2.22
C ASN A 149 -13.99 -2.11 0.88
N THR A 150 -12.74 -1.86 0.45
CA THR A 150 -12.47 -1.30 -0.88
C THR A 150 -12.02 -2.42 -1.81
N PRO A 151 -12.80 -2.74 -2.85
CA PRO A 151 -12.42 -3.77 -3.81
C PRO A 151 -11.21 -3.34 -4.64
N ASP A 152 -10.56 -4.33 -5.26
CA ASP A 152 -9.56 -4.13 -6.31
C ASP A 152 -8.32 -3.31 -5.88
N ILE A 153 -8.04 -3.21 -4.58
CA ILE A 153 -6.81 -2.60 -4.07
C ILE A 153 -5.61 -3.44 -4.53
N GLY A 154 -4.70 -2.79 -5.24
CA GLY A 154 -3.38 -3.33 -5.57
C GLY A 154 -2.21 -2.62 -4.89
N LEU A 155 -2.42 -1.41 -4.37
CA LEU A 155 -1.40 -0.68 -3.61
C LEU A 155 -2.03 0.07 -2.43
N VAL A 156 -1.45 -0.09 -1.25
CA VAL A 156 -1.76 0.70 -0.06
C VAL A 156 -0.52 1.50 0.35
N ILE A 157 -0.69 2.79 0.55
CA ILE A 157 0.32 3.70 1.10
C ILE A 157 -0.19 4.22 2.43
N ILE A 158 0.66 4.14 3.46
CA ILE A 158 0.44 4.79 4.75
C ILE A 158 1.65 5.71 4.98
N ASP A 159 1.42 7.03 4.86
CA ASP A 159 2.40 8.11 5.00
C ASP A 159 2.16 8.92 6.29
#